data_AF-A0A7X3KH53-F1
#
_entry.id   AF-A0A7X3KH53-F1
#
_cell.length_a   1.000
_cell.length_b   1.000
_cell.length_c   1.000
_cell.angle_alpha   90.00
_cell.angle_beta   90.00
_cell.angle_gamma   90.00
#
_symmetry.space_group_name_H-M   'P 1'
#
loop_
_entity.id
_entity.type
_entity.pdbx_description
1 polymer ?
#
loop_
_entity_poly.entity_id
_entity_poly.type
_entity_poly.pdbx_seq_one_letter_code
_entity_poly.pdbx_strand_id
1 'polypeptide(L)'
;MNKLGRNEPCPCGSKLKYKRCCMEKDQAEAREQAAKANQAANANAPVTVEGMNKWIAELSWKRPEEREAAELLVARMDGDYEPSIIVRAVWVWHCYADESSISAAIKPESYCAAVEYLMSEAHDLPATQKAIAAKYGVSPTTLSKRNKELTEFFSERAAKADKPADERVPVMV
;
A
#
# COMPACT_ATOMS: atom_id res chain seq x y z
N MET A 1 0.12 39.46 -20.19
CA MET A 1 1.38 39.24 -19.45
C MET A 1 2.50 39.04 -20.47
N ASN A 2 3.41 40.00 -20.60
CA ASN A 2 4.50 39.92 -21.59
C ASN A 2 5.47 38.81 -21.20
N LYS A 3 5.54 37.75 -21.99
CA LYS A 3 6.62 36.76 -21.90
C LYS A 3 7.93 37.48 -22.18
N LEU A 4 8.84 37.48 -21.20
CA LEU A 4 10.17 38.06 -21.35
C LEU A 4 10.88 37.37 -22.55
N GLY A 5 11.34 38.17 -23.51
CA GLY A 5 11.93 37.65 -24.74
C GLY A 5 13.29 37.00 -24.49
N ARG A 6 13.56 35.85 -25.12
CA ARG A 6 14.82 35.08 -24.97
C ARG A 6 16.10 35.91 -25.20
N ASN A 7 16.04 36.91 -26.08
CA ASN A 7 17.19 37.75 -26.43
C ASN A 7 17.21 39.10 -25.70
N GLU A 8 16.20 39.42 -24.90
CA GLU A 8 16.11 40.67 -24.14
C GLU A 8 17.21 40.75 -23.06
N PRO A 9 17.61 41.96 -22.64
CA PRO A 9 18.45 42.14 -21.46
C PRO A 9 17.85 41.43 -20.24
N CYS A 10 18.69 40.69 -19.51
CA CYS A 10 18.24 39.91 -18.37
C CYS A 10 17.85 40.83 -17.21
N PRO A 11 16.67 40.64 -16.60
CA PRO A 11 16.14 41.54 -15.56
C PRO A 11 16.90 41.46 -14.23
N CYS A 12 17.80 40.49 -14.05
CA CYS A 12 18.64 40.37 -12.85
C CYS A 12 19.77 41.43 -12.76
N GLY A 13 19.88 42.35 -13.73
CA GLY A 13 20.88 43.42 -13.73
C GLY A 13 22.23 43.04 -14.35
N SER A 14 22.38 41.83 -14.89
CA SER A 14 23.66 41.33 -15.45
C SER A 14 24.04 41.94 -16.81
N LYS A 15 23.14 42.70 -17.46
CA LYS A 15 23.28 43.24 -18.83
C LYS A 15 23.48 42.19 -19.94
N LEU A 16 23.47 40.90 -19.62
CA LEU A 16 23.52 39.79 -20.57
C LEU A 16 22.12 39.50 -21.13
N LYS A 17 22.04 38.80 -22.28
CA LYS A 17 20.75 38.31 -22.81
C LYS A 17 20.16 37.27 -21.84
N TYR A 18 18.85 37.30 -21.63
CA TYR A 18 18.15 36.39 -20.70
C TYR A 18 18.51 34.91 -20.91
N LYS A 19 18.60 34.47 -22.17
CA LYS A 19 19.01 33.09 -22.54
C LYS A 19 20.42 32.66 -22.12
N ARG A 20 21.30 33.62 -21.82
CA ARG A 20 22.69 33.37 -21.40
C ARG A 20 22.89 33.68 -19.90
N CYS A 21 21.80 33.93 -19.18
CA CYS A 21 21.85 34.31 -17.77
C CYS A 21 20.81 33.52 -16.98
N CYS A 22 19.65 34.10 -16.65
CA CYS A 22 18.70 33.46 -15.73
C CYS A 22 17.80 32.39 -16.38
N MET A 23 17.74 32.29 -17.71
CA MET A 23 16.82 31.35 -18.38
C MET A 23 16.95 29.89 -17.92
N GLU A 24 18.17 29.37 -17.81
CA GLU A 24 18.37 27.98 -17.38
C GLU A 24 18.00 27.79 -15.91
N LYS A 25 18.26 28.80 -15.07
CA LYS A 25 17.90 28.81 -13.66
C LYS A 25 16.37 28.84 -13.49
N ASP A 26 15.68 29.75 -14.17
CA ASP A 26 14.22 29.85 -14.14
C ASP A 26 13.56 28.57 -14.69
N GLN A 27 14.15 27.96 -15.72
CA GLN A 27 13.69 26.67 -16.24
C GLN A 27 13.93 25.53 -15.24
N ALA A 28 15.07 25.52 -14.54
CA ALA A 28 15.35 24.54 -13.49
C ALA A 28 14.39 24.70 -12.30
N GLU A 29 14.15 25.93 -11.85
CA GLU A 29 13.19 26.26 -10.80
C GLU A 29 11.77 25.86 -11.20
N ALA A 30 11.35 26.13 -12.44
CA ALA A 30 10.04 25.70 -12.94
C ALA A 30 9.90 24.17 -12.99
N ARG A 31 10.97 23.46 -13.40
CA ARG A 31 11.00 21.98 -13.37
C ARG A 31 10.93 21.45 -11.94
N GLU A 32 11.65 22.06 -11.02
CA GLU A 32 11.63 21.69 -9.60
C GLU A 32 10.26 21.94 -8.98
N GLN A 33 9.64 23.08 -9.27
CA GLN A 33 8.28 23.41 -8.83
C GLN A 33 7.25 22.42 -9.40
N ALA A 34 7.37 22.05 -10.69
CA ALA A 34 6.51 21.04 -11.30
C ALA A 34 6.71 19.64 -10.67
N ALA A 35 7.96 19.26 -10.36
CA ALA A 35 8.25 17.99 -9.67
C ALA A 35 7.67 17.97 -8.25
N LYS A 36 7.81 19.07 -7.49
CA LYS A 36 7.22 19.23 -6.15
C LYS A 36 5.70 19.19 -6.19
N ALA A 37 5.08 19.85 -7.17
CA ALA A 37 3.62 19.82 -7.37
C ALA A 37 3.13 18.40 -7.70
N ASN A 38 3.84 17.67 -8.56
CA ASN A 38 3.52 16.27 -8.87
C ASN A 38 3.68 15.35 -7.65
N GLN A 39 4.71 15.56 -6.83
CA GLN A 39 4.88 14.81 -5.57
C GLN A 39 3.75 15.10 -4.60
N ALA A 40 3.38 16.36 -4.39
CA ALA A 40 2.26 16.74 -3.52
C ALA A 40 0.89 16.25 -4.03
N ALA A 41 0.72 16.18 -5.35
CA ALA A 41 -0.48 15.60 -5.96
C ALA A 41 -0.55 14.08 -5.76
N ASN A 42 0.59 13.38 -5.83
CA ASN A 42 0.66 11.94 -5.57
C ASN A 42 0.43 11.60 -4.09
N ALA A 43 0.97 12.42 -3.18
CA ALA A 43 0.78 12.28 -1.73
C ALA A 43 -0.69 12.32 -1.27
N ASN A 44 -1.52 13.04 -2.02
CA ASN A 44 -2.95 13.17 -1.74
C ASN A 44 -3.82 12.37 -2.72
N ALA A 45 -3.21 11.49 -3.54
CA ALA A 45 -3.97 10.64 -4.44
C ALA A 45 -4.80 9.63 -3.61
N PRO A 46 -6.08 9.41 -3.96
CA PRO A 46 -6.89 8.42 -3.28
C PRO A 46 -6.26 7.03 -3.48
N VAL A 47 -6.21 6.23 -2.40
CA VAL A 47 -5.83 4.82 -2.50
C VAL A 47 -6.93 4.09 -3.28
N THR A 48 -6.58 3.56 -4.44
CA THR A 48 -7.51 2.85 -5.35
C THR A 48 -7.21 1.35 -5.39
N VAL A 49 -8.19 0.55 -5.80
CA VAL A 49 -8.01 -0.89 -6.08
C VAL A 49 -6.91 -1.13 -7.11
N GLU A 50 -6.85 -0.32 -8.16
CA GLU A 50 -5.78 -0.39 -9.16
C GLU A 50 -4.40 -0.12 -8.54
N GLY A 51 -4.30 0.92 -7.70
CA GLY A 51 -3.07 1.24 -6.97
C GLY A 51 -2.62 0.11 -6.04
N MET A 52 -3.57 -0.48 -5.30
CA MET A 52 -3.29 -1.63 -4.43
C MET A 52 -2.80 -2.84 -5.21
N ASN A 53 -3.45 -3.18 -6.34
CA ASN A 53 -3.02 -4.31 -7.18
C ASN A 53 -1.65 -4.08 -7.81
N LYS A 54 -1.33 -2.83 -8.20
CA LYS A 54 0.00 -2.48 -8.67
C LYS A 54 1.06 -2.67 -7.56
N TRP A 55 0.79 -2.16 -6.37
CA TRP A 55 1.67 -2.34 -5.21
C TRP A 55 1.86 -3.83 -4.87
N ILE A 56 0.79 -4.63 -4.88
CA ILE A 56 0.85 -6.08 -4.69
C ILE A 56 1.77 -6.75 -5.72
N ALA A 57 1.72 -6.34 -6.98
CA ALA A 57 2.58 -6.90 -8.03
C ALA A 57 4.07 -6.58 -7.84
N GLU A 58 4.40 -5.52 -7.09
CA GLU A 58 5.78 -5.10 -6.79
C GLU A 58 6.36 -5.77 -5.53
N LEU A 59 5.53 -6.41 -4.69
CA LEU A 59 5.97 -7.15 -3.52
C LEU A 59 6.68 -8.46 -3.90
N SER A 60 7.61 -8.89 -3.04
CA SER A 60 8.27 -10.20 -3.17
C SER A 60 7.35 -11.31 -2.67
N TRP A 61 6.96 -12.22 -3.55
CA TRP A 61 6.13 -13.39 -3.25
C TRP A 61 6.94 -14.66 -3.47
N LYS A 62 6.88 -15.61 -2.53
CA LYS A 62 7.57 -16.91 -2.68
C LYS A 62 6.81 -17.81 -3.64
N ARG A 63 5.49 -17.64 -3.71
CA ARG A 63 4.60 -18.44 -4.54
C ARG A 63 3.48 -17.58 -5.16
N PRO A 64 3.02 -17.91 -6.37
CA PRO A 64 1.96 -17.15 -7.04
C PRO A 64 0.64 -17.16 -6.25
N GLU A 65 0.32 -18.24 -5.55
CA GLU A 65 -0.91 -18.36 -4.75
C GLU A 65 -0.96 -17.38 -3.58
N GLU A 66 0.22 -16.95 -3.08
CA GLU A 66 0.30 -15.92 -2.04
C GLU A 66 -0.10 -14.55 -2.59
N ARG A 67 0.34 -14.23 -3.81
CA ARG A 67 -0.07 -13.02 -4.49
C ARG A 67 -1.56 -13.05 -4.83
N GLU A 68 -2.07 -14.17 -5.35
CA GLU A 68 -3.49 -14.33 -5.67
C GLU A 68 -4.38 -14.14 -4.44
N ALA A 69 -3.96 -14.61 -3.27
CA ALA A 69 -4.65 -14.35 -2.00
C ALA A 69 -4.68 -12.84 -1.64
N ALA A 70 -3.61 -12.10 -1.91
CA ALA A 70 -3.56 -10.64 -1.69
C ALA A 70 -4.52 -9.89 -2.62
N GLU A 71 -4.54 -10.25 -3.91
CA GLU A 71 -5.46 -9.67 -4.89
C GLU A 71 -6.92 -10.01 -4.55
N LEU A 72 -7.17 -11.24 -4.07
CA LEU A 72 -8.48 -11.67 -3.59
C LEU A 72 -8.93 -10.89 -2.35
N LEU A 73 -8.04 -10.58 -1.40
CA LEU A 73 -8.34 -9.73 -0.25
C LEU A 73 -8.81 -8.35 -0.70
N VAL A 74 -8.08 -7.70 -1.61
CA VAL A 74 -8.47 -6.39 -2.15
C VAL A 74 -9.85 -6.48 -2.80
N ALA A 75 -10.08 -7.45 -3.69
CA ALA A 75 -11.34 -7.59 -4.40
C ALA A 75 -12.54 -7.89 -3.48
N ARG A 76 -12.31 -8.55 -2.34
CA ARG A 76 -13.37 -8.93 -1.40
C ARG A 76 -13.66 -7.86 -0.37
N MET A 77 -12.67 -7.06 0.02
CA MET A 77 -12.84 -6.01 1.02
C MET A 77 -13.18 -4.64 0.41
N ASP A 78 -13.03 -4.48 -0.90
CA ASP A 78 -13.41 -3.25 -1.61
C ASP A 78 -14.90 -2.92 -1.40
N GLY A 79 -15.18 -1.63 -1.15
CA GLY A 79 -16.52 -1.11 -0.86
C GLY A 79 -17.01 -1.33 0.59
N ASP A 80 -16.56 -2.39 1.26
CA ASP A 80 -16.96 -2.69 2.65
C ASP A 80 -16.00 -2.08 3.69
N TYR A 81 -14.74 -1.82 3.31
CA TYR A 81 -13.67 -1.36 4.19
C TYR A 81 -13.02 -0.08 3.70
N GLU A 82 -12.47 0.71 4.62
CA GLU A 82 -11.62 1.85 4.28
C GLU A 82 -10.34 1.34 3.57
N PRO A 83 -9.85 2.00 2.50
CA PRO A 83 -8.67 1.55 1.76
C PRO A 83 -7.42 1.32 2.64
N SER A 84 -7.24 2.12 3.69
CA SER A 84 -6.14 1.95 4.65
C SER A 84 -6.19 0.62 5.41
N ILE A 85 -7.40 0.11 5.69
CA ILE A 85 -7.63 -1.20 6.32
C ILE A 85 -7.33 -2.32 5.32
N ILE A 86 -7.72 -2.15 4.06
CA ILE A 86 -7.45 -3.14 3.00
C ILE A 86 -5.94 -3.28 2.78
N VAL A 87 -5.21 -2.15 2.70
CA VAL A 87 -3.75 -2.16 2.60
C VAL A 87 -3.12 -2.87 3.80
N ARG A 88 -3.63 -2.63 5.02
CA ARG A 88 -3.18 -3.34 6.22
C ARG A 88 -3.46 -4.83 6.17
N ALA A 89 -4.61 -5.26 5.64
CA ALA A 89 -4.94 -6.67 5.44
C ALA A 89 -3.93 -7.36 4.51
N VAL A 90 -3.64 -6.73 3.38
CA VAL A 90 -2.63 -7.21 2.43
C VAL A 90 -1.25 -7.28 3.07
N TRP A 91 -0.88 -6.27 3.85
CA TRP A 91 0.39 -6.24 4.60
C TRP A 91 0.51 -7.39 5.60
N VAL A 92 -0.53 -7.59 6.40
CA VAL A 92 -0.65 -8.68 7.38
C VAL A 92 -0.48 -10.03 6.67
N TRP A 93 -1.15 -10.22 5.54
CA TRP A 93 -1.00 -11.43 4.74
C TRP A 93 0.42 -11.60 4.20
N HIS A 94 1.01 -10.56 3.62
CA HIS A 94 2.37 -10.60 3.06
C HIS A 94 3.40 -10.99 4.12
N CYS A 95 3.36 -10.36 5.30
CA CYS A 95 4.26 -10.69 6.41
C CYS A 95 4.11 -12.14 6.87
N TYR A 96 2.87 -12.62 7.03
CA TYR A 96 2.63 -13.99 7.44
C TYR A 96 3.09 -15.00 6.38
N ALA A 97 2.78 -14.75 5.10
CA ALA A 97 3.14 -15.64 4.00
C ALA A 97 4.65 -15.69 3.74
N ASP A 98 5.35 -14.57 3.92
CA ASP A 98 6.80 -14.51 3.78
C ASP A 98 7.50 -15.29 4.91
N GLU A 99 7.01 -15.23 6.14
CA GLU A 99 7.72 -15.86 7.27
C GLU A 99 7.24 -17.29 7.60
N SER A 100 6.06 -17.68 7.09
CA SER A 100 5.43 -18.98 7.39
C SER A 100 5.52 -19.96 6.24
N SER A 101 5.71 -21.24 6.56
CA SER A 101 5.57 -22.34 5.58
C SER A 101 4.10 -22.73 5.43
N ILE A 102 3.42 -22.12 4.47
CA ILE A 102 2.02 -22.42 4.17
C ILE A 102 1.93 -23.65 3.26
N SER A 103 1.11 -24.63 3.61
CA SER A 103 0.86 -25.79 2.74
C SER A 103 0.09 -25.41 1.47
N ALA A 104 0.55 -25.89 0.31
CA ALA A 104 -0.12 -25.70 -0.99
C ALA A 104 -1.51 -26.35 -1.08
N ALA A 105 -1.85 -27.27 -0.17
CA ALA A 105 -3.18 -27.88 -0.12
C ALA A 105 -4.25 -26.95 0.51
N ILE A 106 -3.82 -25.86 1.16
CA ILE A 106 -4.72 -24.90 1.80
C ILE A 106 -5.16 -23.88 0.76
N LYS A 107 -6.49 -23.74 0.61
CA LYS A 107 -7.09 -22.76 -0.28
C LYS A 107 -6.78 -21.32 0.16
N PRO A 108 -6.44 -20.40 -0.77
CA PRO A 108 -6.25 -18.97 -0.49
C PRO A 108 -7.37 -18.35 0.34
N GLU A 109 -8.62 -18.72 0.05
CA GLU A 109 -9.82 -18.27 0.74
C GLU A 109 -9.79 -18.52 2.25
N SER A 110 -9.10 -19.58 2.70
CA SER A 110 -8.97 -19.89 4.12
C SER A 110 -8.18 -18.82 4.88
N TYR A 111 -7.11 -18.31 4.27
CA TYR A 111 -6.32 -17.23 4.87
C TYR A 111 -6.95 -15.87 4.65
N CYS A 112 -7.54 -15.62 3.48
CA CYS A 112 -8.24 -14.36 3.22
C CYS A 112 -9.39 -14.13 4.22
N ALA A 113 -10.19 -15.16 4.48
CA ALA A 113 -11.27 -15.09 5.47
C ALA A 113 -10.76 -14.80 6.89
N ALA A 114 -9.61 -15.36 7.25
CA ALA A 114 -9.01 -15.14 8.56
C ALA A 114 -8.41 -13.74 8.70
N VAL A 115 -7.74 -13.24 7.66
CA VAL A 115 -7.19 -11.89 7.62
C VAL A 115 -8.32 -10.84 7.65
N GLU A 116 -9.39 -11.02 6.87
CA GLU A 116 -10.55 -10.12 6.89
C GLU A 116 -11.21 -10.10 8.28
N TYR A 117 -11.35 -11.27 8.93
CA TYR A 117 -11.88 -11.34 10.29
C TYR A 117 -10.98 -10.63 11.29
N LEU A 118 -9.66 -10.84 11.23
CA LEU A 118 -8.70 -10.13 12.07
C LEU A 118 -8.80 -8.60 11.89
N MET A 119 -8.94 -8.12 10.65
CA MET A 119 -9.15 -6.69 10.38
C MET A 119 -10.50 -6.19 10.91
N SER A 120 -11.57 -6.99 10.80
CA SER A 120 -12.85 -6.64 11.38
C SER A 120 -12.77 -6.49 12.90
N GLU A 121 -12.14 -7.43 13.59
CA GLU A 121 -11.97 -7.38 15.06
C GLU A 121 -11.09 -6.20 15.48
N ALA A 122 -9.96 -5.98 14.80
CA ALA A 122 -9.03 -4.90 15.14
C ALA A 122 -9.60 -3.48 14.93
N HIS A 123 -10.70 -3.36 14.19
CA HIS A 123 -11.36 -2.11 13.86
C HIS A 123 -12.79 -2.01 14.44
N ASP A 124 -13.15 -2.89 15.38
CA ASP A 124 -14.46 -2.94 16.04
C ASP A 124 -15.66 -3.00 15.07
N LEU A 125 -15.47 -3.65 13.91
CA LEU A 125 -16.51 -3.81 12.90
C LEU A 125 -17.42 -5.02 13.22
N PRO A 126 -18.73 -4.95 12.93
CA PRO A 126 -19.71 -5.94 13.38
C PRO A 126 -19.69 -7.27 12.59
N ALA A 127 -18.66 -7.56 11.79
CA ALA A 127 -18.62 -8.76 10.97
C ALA A 127 -18.34 -10.00 11.85
N THR A 128 -19.12 -11.06 11.61
CA THR A 128 -18.98 -12.32 12.36
C THR A 128 -18.13 -13.33 11.57
N GLN A 129 -17.46 -14.24 12.27
CA GLN A 129 -16.76 -15.37 11.62
C GLN A 129 -17.67 -16.15 10.69
N LYS A 130 -18.96 -16.32 11.05
CA LYS A 130 -19.93 -17.04 10.21
C LYS A 130 -20.19 -16.32 8.89
N ALA A 131 -20.39 -15.01 8.93
CA ALA A 131 -20.65 -14.21 7.74
C ALA A 131 -19.43 -14.18 6.80
N ILE A 132 -18.23 -13.94 7.36
CA ILE A 132 -16.99 -13.92 6.58
C ILE A 132 -16.66 -15.30 6.02
N ALA A 133 -16.78 -16.38 6.82
CA ALA A 133 -16.56 -17.73 6.33
C ALA A 133 -17.48 -18.08 5.14
N ALA A 134 -18.74 -17.67 5.19
CA ALA A 134 -19.68 -17.83 4.08
C ALA A 134 -19.27 -17.02 2.83
N LYS A 135 -18.82 -15.76 3.00
CA LYS A 135 -18.31 -14.90 1.91
C LYS A 135 -17.18 -15.55 1.11
N TYR A 136 -16.32 -16.30 1.80
CA TYR A 136 -15.16 -16.97 1.23
C TYR A 136 -15.39 -18.47 0.89
N GLY A 137 -16.58 -19.01 1.14
CA GLY A 137 -16.88 -20.43 0.88
C GLY A 137 -16.07 -21.40 1.74
N VAL A 138 -15.68 -20.99 2.94
CA VAL A 138 -14.94 -21.81 3.91
C VAL A 138 -15.79 -22.11 5.16
N SER A 139 -15.38 -23.07 5.97
CA SER A 139 -16.06 -23.34 7.24
C SER A 139 -15.63 -22.33 8.32
N PRO A 140 -16.51 -21.96 9.28
CA PRO A 140 -16.11 -21.13 10.42
C PRO A 140 -14.96 -21.74 11.23
N THR A 141 -14.90 -23.06 11.33
CA THR A 141 -13.80 -23.79 12.00
C THR A 141 -12.46 -23.60 11.27
N THR A 142 -12.47 -23.62 9.93
CA THR A 142 -11.28 -23.35 9.11
C THR A 142 -10.79 -21.93 9.32
N LEU A 143 -11.70 -20.94 9.25
CA LEU A 143 -11.40 -19.53 9.49
C LEU A 143 -10.80 -19.35 10.89
N SER A 144 -11.48 -19.87 11.93
CA SER A 144 -11.05 -19.73 13.33
C SER A 144 -9.64 -20.28 13.55
N LYS A 145 -9.33 -21.46 12.99
CA LYS A 145 -7.99 -22.05 13.08
C LYS A 145 -6.93 -21.13 12.46
N ARG A 146 -7.18 -20.61 11.25
CA ARG A 146 -6.27 -19.70 10.55
C ARG A 146 -6.12 -18.35 11.27
N ASN A 147 -7.20 -17.82 11.83
CA ASN A 147 -7.16 -16.59 12.61
C ASN A 147 -6.28 -16.74 13.86
N LYS A 148 -6.40 -17.89 14.54
CA LYS A 148 -5.54 -18.21 15.68
C LYS A 148 -4.06 -18.26 15.29
N GLU A 149 -3.72 -18.93 14.20
CA GLU A 149 -2.34 -18.98 13.69
C GLU A 149 -1.79 -17.58 13.36
N LEU A 150 -2.59 -16.73 12.69
CA LEU A 150 -2.21 -15.33 12.41
C LEU A 150 -1.99 -14.53 13.70
N THR A 151 -2.93 -14.63 14.65
CA THR A 151 -2.87 -13.88 15.91
C THR A 151 -1.65 -14.29 16.74
N GLU A 152 -1.35 -15.59 16.82
CA GLU A 152 -0.17 -16.12 17.50
C GLU A 152 1.13 -15.62 16.84
N PHE A 153 1.20 -15.66 15.51
CA PHE A 153 2.35 -15.14 14.75
C PHE A 153 2.64 -13.67 15.08
N PHE A 154 1.62 -12.79 15.00
CA PHE A 154 1.81 -11.36 15.30
C PHE A 154 2.04 -11.08 16.78
N SER A 155 1.45 -11.86 17.69
CA SER A 155 1.70 -11.76 19.12
C SER A 155 3.15 -12.11 19.46
N GLU A 156 3.70 -13.17 18.87
CA GLU A 156 5.10 -13.53 19.06
C GLU A 156 6.05 -12.47 18.51
N ARG A 157 5.73 -11.89 17.35
CA ARG A 157 6.52 -10.80 16.76
C ARG A 157 6.52 -9.57 17.67
N ALA A 158 5.36 -9.19 18.21
CA ALA A 158 5.24 -8.07 19.14
C ALA A 158 6.04 -8.30 20.44
N ALA A 159 6.03 -9.53 20.97
CA ALA A 159 6.79 -9.87 22.18
C ALA A 159 8.32 -9.84 21.97
N LYS A 160 8.80 -10.03 20.73
CA LYS A 160 10.23 -10.05 20.37
C LYS A 160 10.75 -8.68 19.91
N ALA A 161 9.91 -7.65 19.82
CA ALA A 161 10.27 -6.34 19.27
C ALA A 161 10.98 -5.44 20.31
N ASP A 162 12.32 -5.50 20.36
CA ASP A 162 13.20 -4.56 21.10
C ASP A 162 13.88 -3.51 20.19
N LYS A 163 13.50 -3.38 18.89
CA LYS A 163 13.95 -2.28 18.00
C LYS A 163 12.90 -1.87 16.97
N PRO A 164 12.88 -0.58 16.55
CA PRO A 164 11.79 -0.02 15.77
C PRO A 164 11.92 -0.28 14.26
N ALA A 165 10.73 -0.32 13.64
CA ALA A 165 10.39 -0.27 12.21
C ALA A 165 10.82 -1.46 11.35
N ASP A 166 9.84 -2.31 11.04
CA ASP A 166 9.87 -3.14 9.85
C ASP A 166 10.01 -2.21 8.63
N GLU A 167 11.21 -2.15 8.06
CA GLU A 167 11.62 -1.28 6.94
C GLU A 167 10.82 -1.55 5.65
N ARG A 168 9.96 -2.58 5.67
CA ARG A 168 9.06 -2.96 4.58
C ARG A 168 7.68 -2.30 4.67
N VAL A 169 7.34 -1.60 5.76
CA VAL A 169 6.11 -0.79 5.81
C VAL A 169 6.29 0.35 4.80
N PRO A 170 5.52 0.40 3.70
CA PRO A 170 5.62 1.51 2.77
C PRO A 170 5.20 2.77 3.51
N VAL A 171 6.12 3.72 3.65
CA VAL A 171 5.72 5.11 3.91
C VAL A 171 4.99 5.55 2.64
N MET A 172 3.67 5.45 2.64
CA MET A 172 2.85 6.08 1.61
C MET A 172 2.98 7.59 1.83
N VAL A 173 3.94 8.18 1.11
CA VAL A 173 4.17 9.63 1.01
C VAL A 173 3.10 10.23 0.13
#